data_AF-A0A0N0D4Q4-F1
#
_entry.id   AF-A0A0N0D4Q4-F1
#
_cell.length_a   1.000
_cell.length_b   1.000
_cell.length_c   1.000
_cell.angle_alpha   90.00
_cell.angle_beta   90.00
_cell.angle_gamma   90.00
#
_symmetry.space_group_name_H-M   'P 1'
#
loop_
_entity.id
_entity.type
_entity.pdbx_description
1 polymer ?
#
loop_
_entity_poly.entity_id
_entity_poly.type
_entity_poly.pdbx_seq_one_letter_code
_entity_poly.pdbx_strand_id
1 'polypeptide(L)'
;MEQNVKHKLYMGYKGFMLPIPQVLSKKGAQKGEKGARANANSLTDLERRVHHFIVLKMVKAKEPIISDVIADEMKIPLDHVCSIIDKLENLKTFIYRSDGKGIDWAYPLSLDNTDFLMTSSSGDTFFAA
;
A
#
# COMPACT_ATOMS: atom_id res chain seq x y z
N MET A 1 0.70 5.02 -30.47
CA MET A 1 -0.67 5.38 -30.05
C MET A 1 -0.56 5.99 -28.66
N GLU A 2 -0.55 7.32 -28.57
CA GLU A 2 -0.69 8.00 -27.28
C GLU A 2 -2.12 7.79 -26.79
N GLN A 3 -2.31 6.91 -25.81
CA GLN A 3 -3.59 6.88 -25.10
C GLN A 3 -3.63 8.11 -24.18
N ASN A 4 -4.17 9.20 -24.72
CA ASN A 4 -4.53 10.39 -23.96
C ASN A 4 -5.77 10.07 -23.13
N VAL A 5 -5.62 9.22 -22.11
CA VAL A 5 -6.71 8.90 -21.19
C VAL A 5 -6.87 10.10 -20.26
N LYS A 6 -7.60 11.13 -20.73
CA LYS A 6 -8.12 12.16 -19.85
C LYS A 6 -9.21 11.52 -18.99
N HIS A 7 -8.78 10.81 -17.94
CA HIS A 7 -9.69 10.39 -16.86
C HIS A 7 -10.31 11.66 -16.27
N LYS A 8 -11.55 11.98 -16.68
CA LYS A 8 -12.32 13.04 -16.05
C LYS A 8 -12.70 12.52 -14.67
N LEU A 9 -12.09 13.09 -13.64
CA LEU A 9 -12.48 12.83 -12.25
C LEU A 9 -13.84 13.49 -11.99
N TYR A 10 -14.71 12.81 -11.24
CA TYR A 10 -16.02 13.32 -10.82
C TYR A 10 -16.12 13.34 -9.30
N MET A 11 -16.88 14.27 -8.75
CA MET A 11 -17.24 14.38 -7.33
C MET A 11 -18.75 14.28 -7.19
N GLY A 12 -19.21 13.47 -6.22
CA GLY A 12 -20.62 13.40 -5.85
C GLY A 12 -21.04 14.62 -5.05
N TYR A 13 -22.11 15.31 -5.47
CA TYR A 13 -22.75 16.38 -4.72
C TYR A 13 -24.27 16.21 -4.77
N LYS A 14 -24.91 15.96 -3.62
CA LYS A 14 -26.37 15.77 -3.47
C LYS A 14 -26.98 14.80 -4.51
N GLY A 15 -26.31 13.69 -4.80
CA GLY A 15 -26.77 12.68 -5.76
C GLY A 15 -26.38 12.95 -7.22
N PHE A 16 -25.70 14.05 -7.54
CA PHE A 16 -25.17 14.34 -8.88
C PHE A 16 -23.66 14.09 -8.95
N MET A 17 -23.17 13.59 -10.09
CA MET A 17 -21.74 13.52 -10.40
C MET A 17 -21.30 14.77 -11.19
N LEU A 18 -20.49 15.62 -10.57
CA LEU A 18 -19.94 16.83 -11.19
C LEU A 18 -18.48 16.62 -11.57
N PRO A 19 -18.02 17.05 -12.76
CA PRO A 19 -16.62 16.93 -13.13
C PRO A 19 -15.76 17.80 -12.20
N ILE A 20 -14.69 17.22 -11.63
CA ILE A 20 -13.75 17.92 -10.76
C ILE A 20 -12.88 18.85 -11.64
N PRO A 21 -12.87 20.17 -11.37
CA PRO A 21 -11.95 21.10 -12.01
C PRO A 21 -10.49 20.64 -11.86
N GLN A 22 -9.70 20.73 -12.93
CA GLN A 22 -8.30 20.28 -12.92
C GLN A 22 -7.45 20.91 -11.79
N VAL A 23 -7.74 22.16 -11.42
CA VAL A 23 -7.05 22.85 -10.32
C VAL A 23 -7.30 22.15 -8.98
N LEU A 24 -8.53 21.70 -8.73
CA LEU A 24 -8.89 20.96 -7.52
C LEU A 24 -8.31 19.55 -7.52
N SER A 25 -8.33 18.87 -8.68
CA SER A 25 -7.69 17.56 -8.85
C SER A 25 -6.17 17.63 -8.56
N LYS A 26 -5.45 18.60 -9.16
CA LYS A 26 -4.02 18.81 -8.90
C LYS A 26 -3.73 19.11 -7.43
N LYS A 27 -4.52 19.96 -6.78
CA LYS A 27 -4.39 20.24 -5.34
C LYS A 27 -4.63 18.99 -4.49
N GLY A 28 -5.62 18.17 -4.85
CA GLY A 28 -5.89 16.89 -4.20
C GLY A 28 -4.72 15.91 -4.32
N ALA A 29 -4.20 15.72 -5.53
CA ALA A 29 -3.05 14.86 -5.78
C ALA A 29 -1.79 15.33 -5.02
N GLN A 30 -1.48 16.63 -5.05
CA GLN A 30 -0.37 17.21 -4.29
C GLN A 30 -0.53 17.03 -2.78
N LYS A 31 -1.77 17.13 -2.26
CA LYS A 31 -2.04 16.88 -0.84
C LYS A 31 -1.82 15.41 -0.49
N GLY A 32 -2.27 14.49 -1.35
CA GLY A 32 -2.04 13.05 -1.21
C GLY A 32 -0.54 12.70 -1.22
N GLU A 33 0.21 13.22 -2.19
CA GLU A 33 1.67 13.05 -2.28
C GLU A 33 2.38 13.56 -1.03
N LYS A 34 2.03 14.77 -0.56
CA LYS A 34 2.60 15.33 0.68
C LYS A 34 2.29 14.46 1.89
N GLY A 35 1.07 13.93 1.99
CA GLY A 35 0.66 13.02 3.06
C GLY A 35 1.45 11.72 3.05
N ALA A 36 1.51 11.05 1.89
CA ALA A 36 2.28 9.82 1.72
C ALA A 36 3.77 10.02 2.02
N ARG A 37 4.34 11.15 1.57
CA ARG A 37 5.74 11.51 1.87
C ARG A 37 5.97 11.77 3.36
N ALA A 38 5.07 12.45 4.03
CA ALA A 38 5.15 12.68 5.47
C ALA A 38 5.10 11.35 6.24
N ASN A 39 4.18 10.46 5.87
CA ASN A 39 4.08 9.12 6.45
C ASN A 39 5.36 8.32 6.22
N ALA A 40 5.91 8.32 5.00
CA ALA A 40 7.19 7.67 4.71
C ALA A 40 8.34 8.24 5.54
N ASN A 41 8.43 9.56 5.68
CA ASN A 41 9.46 10.21 6.49
C ASN A 41 9.34 9.92 7.99
N SER A 42 8.15 9.53 8.47
CA SER A 42 7.93 9.15 9.88
C SER A 42 8.42 7.74 10.22
N LEU A 43 8.82 6.95 9.21
CA LEU A 43 9.30 5.60 9.40
C LEU A 43 10.79 5.56 9.75
N THR A 44 11.12 4.80 10.79
CA THR A 44 12.50 4.43 11.11
C THR A 44 13.07 3.45 10.09
N ASP A 45 14.39 3.27 10.08
CA ASP A 45 15.05 2.31 9.20
C ASP A 45 14.55 0.87 9.43
N LEU A 46 14.26 0.50 10.68
CA LEU A 46 13.73 -0.81 11.01
C LEU A 46 12.33 -1.00 10.44
N GLU A 47 11.45 -0.02 10.63
CA GLU A 47 10.07 -0.06 10.11
C GLU A 47 10.05 -0.13 8.57
N ARG A 48 10.95 0.60 7.90
CA ARG A 48 11.13 0.50 6.45
C ARG A 48 11.60 -0.89 6.01
N ARG A 49 12.54 -1.50 6.75
CA ARG A 49 13.02 -2.86 6.46
C ARG A 49 11.91 -3.90 6.67
N VAL A 50 11.09 -3.76 7.71
CA VAL A 50 9.94 -4.64 7.95
C VAL A 50 8.93 -4.52 6.81
N HIS A 51 8.56 -3.31 6.40
CA HIS A 51 7.70 -3.11 5.24
C HIS A 51 8.26 -3.74 3.96
N HIS A 52 9.55 -3.50 3.68
CA HIS A 52 10.21 -4.07 2.51
C HIS A 52 10.24 -5.60 2.55
N PHE A 53 10.50 -6.19 3.72
CA PHE A 53 10.43 -7.63 3.91
C PHE A 53 9.03 -8.17 3.64
N ILE A 54 7.98 -7.53 4.17
CA ILE A 54 6.58 -7.91 3.94
C ILE A 54 6.28 -7.95 2.44
N VAL A 55 6.58 -6.87 1.71
CA VAL A 55 6.32 -6.78 0.27
C VAL A 55 7.02 -7.91 -0.49
N LEU A 56 8.32 -8.13 -0.25
CA LEU A 56 9.08 -9.20 -0.91
C LEU A 56 8.55 -10.60 -0.56
N LYS A 57 8.13 -10.79 0.69
CA LYS A 57 7.58 -12.07 1.14
C LYS A 57 6.23 -12.34 0.49
N MET A 58 5.35 -11.34 0.41
CA MET A 58 4.03 -11.46 -0.21
C MET A 58 4.12 -11.84 -1.69
N VAL A 59 5.06 -11.26 -2.45
CA VAL A 59 5.30 -11.63 -3.86
C VAL A 59 5.53 -13.15 -4.01
N LYS A 60 6.28 -13.75 -3.08
CA LYS A 60 6.65 -15.17 -3.13
C LYS A 60 5.60 -16.09 -2.52
N ALA A 61 5.08 -15.71 -1.36
CA ALA A 61 4.16 -16.54 -0.57
C ALA A 61 2.77 -16.62 -1.21
N LYS A 62 2.30 -15.52 -1.83
CA LYS A 62 0.93 -15.38 -2.37
C LYS A 62 -0.16 -15.70 -1.33
N GLU A 63 0.17 -15.53 -0.05
CA GLU A 63 -0.68 -15.76 1.11
C GLU A 63 -0.47 -14.62 2.12
N PRO A 64 -1.46 -14.32 2.97
CA PRO A 64 -1.33 -13.27 3.98
C PRO A 64 -0.15 -13.52 4.92
N ILE A 65 0.67 -12.49 5.16
CA ILE A 65 1.86 -12.60 6.02
C ILE A 65 1.48 -12.29 7.47
N ILE A 66 1.76 -13.23 8.37
CA ILE A 66 1.53 -13.07 9.82
C ILE A 66 2.77 -12.58 10.56
N SER A 67 2.58 -11.94 11.71
CA SER A 67 3.64 -11.37 12.55
C SER A 67 4.70 -12.37 12.97
N ASP A 68 4.31 -13.62 13.27
CA ASP A 68 5.24 -14.68 13.69
C ASP A 68 6.29 -15.00 12.64
N VAL A 69 5.90 -15.03 11.36
CA VAL A 69 6.80 -15.28 10.23
C VAL A 69 7.82 -14.15 10.10
N ILE A 70 7.38 -12.91 10.25
CA ILE A 70 8.26 -11.73 10.18
C ILE A 70 9.24 -11.74 11.36
N ALA A 71 8.75 -12.03 12.57
CA ALA A 71 9.56 -12.10 13.78
C ALA A 71 10.66 -13.16 13.67
N ASP A 72 10.30 -14.37 13.23
CA ASP A 72 11.26 -15.46 13.08
C ASP A 72 12.28 -15.19 11.97
N GLU A 73 11.87 -14.73 10.80
CA GLU A 73 12.80 -14.54 9.67
C GLU A 73 13.69 -13.31 9.82
N MET A 74 13.16 -12.22 10.37
CA MET A 74 13.94 -11.01 10.61
C MET A 74 14.70 -11.03 11.95
N LYS A 75 14.47 -12.06 12.79
CA LYS A 75 15.04 -12.19 14.14
C LYS A 75 14.77 -10.97 15.01
N ILE A 76 13.52 -10.49 14.97
CA ILE A 76 13.01 -9.37 15.77
C ILE A 76 12.03 -9.95 16.81
N PRO A 77 12.02 -9.47 18.07
CA PRO A 77 11.01 -9.89 19.03
C PRO A 77 9.59 -9.67 18.50
N LEU A 78 8.71 -10.67 18.68
CA LEU A 78 7.34 -10.66 18.17
C LEU A 78 6.58 -9.40 18.56
N ASP A 79 6.67 -9.00 19.83
CA ASP A 79 5.99 -7.82 20.37
C ASP A 79 6.39 -6.54 19.62
N HIS A 80 7.67 -6.44 19.23
CA HIS A 80 8.19 -5.31 18.48
C HIS A 80 7.71 -5.34 17.03
N VAL A 81 7.66 -6.52 16.39
CA VAL A 81 7.06 -6.68 15.06
C VAL A 81 5.59 -6.28 15.07
N CYS A 82 4.80 -6.73 16.05
CA CYS A 82 3.41 -6.35 16.20
C CYS A 82 3.24 -4.82 16.31
N SER A 83 4.05 -4.16 17.14
CA SER A 83 4.02 -2.70 17.24
C SER A 83 4.37 -1.99 15.93
N ILE A 84 5.31 -2.53 15.14
CA ILE A 84 5.67 -1.98 13.83
C ILE A 84 4.51 -2.16 12.85
N ILE A 85 3.91 -3.35 12.79
CA ILE A 85 2.75 -3.64 11.94
C ILE A 85 1.59 -2.70 12.27
N ASP A 86 1.26 -2.55 13.55
CA ASP A 86 0.19 -1.65 13.98
C ASP A 86 0.47 -0.19 13.57
N LYS A 87 1.72 0.26 13.68
CA LYS A 87 2.11 1.59 13.18
C LYS A 87 1.94 1.70 11.67
N LEU A 88 2.43 0.74 10.91
CA LEU A 88 2.34 0.74 9.44
C LEU A 88 0.89 0.75 8.96
N GLU A 89 0.02 -0.02 9.61
CA GLU A 89 -1.42 -0.06 9.32
C GLU A 89 -2.14 1.24 9.72
N ASN A 90 -1.76 1.85 10.86
CA ASN A 90 -2.33 3.12 11.31
C ASN A 90 -2.01 4.29 10.40
N LEU A 91 -0.88 4.24 9.67
CA LEU A 91 -0.53 5.24 8.67
C LEU A 91 -1.37 5.12 7.38
N LYS A 92 -2.14 4.03 7.21
CA LYS A 92 -3.08 3.79 6.08
C LYS A 92 -2.44 3.92 4.69
N THR A 93 -1.11 3.84 4.63
CA THR A 93 -0.31 4.05 3.42
C THR A 93 0.47 2.79 3.05
N PHE A 94 0.83 1.98 4.05
CA PHE A 94 1.82 0.92 3.87
C PHE A 94 1.20 -0.47 3.84
N ILE A 95 0.35 -0.80 4.82
CA ILE A 95 -0.23 -2.15 4.92
C ILE A 95 -1.70 -2.09 5.37
N TYR A 96 -2.40 -3.20 5.15
CA TYR A 96 -3.76 -3.45 5.60
C TYR A 96 -3.94 -4.95 5.89
N ARG A 97 -4.79 -5.26 6.86
CA ARG A 97 -5.16 -6.62 7.25
C ARG A 97 -6.68 -6.76 7.19
N SER A 98 -7.23 -7.45 6.19
CA SER A 98 -8.70 -7.58 6.09
C SER A 98 -9.33 -8.32 7.27
N ASP A 99 -8.63 -9.31 7.84
CA ASP A 99 -9.08 -10.13 8.96
C ASP A 99 -8.52 -9.67 10.33
N GLY A 100 -7.74 -8.59 10.33
CA GLY A 100 -7.04 -8.06 11.51
C GLY A 100 -5.83 -8.89 11.97
N LYS A 101 -5.45 -9.95 11.25
CA LYS A 101 -4.34 -10.85 11.59
C LYS A 101 -3.26 -10.84 10.51
N GLY A 102 -3.59 -11.32 9.32
CA GLY A 102 -2.66 -11.47 8.20
C GLY A 102 -2.61 -10.21 7.34
N ILE A 103 -1.42 -9.86 6.87
CA ILE A 103 -1.22 -8.77 5.93
C ILE A 103 -1.47 -9.29 4.52
N ASP A 104 -2.59 -8.90 3.93
CA ASP A 104 -3.03 -9.26 2.58
C ASP A 104 -2.91 -8.13 1.57
N TRP A 105 -2.59 -6.93 2.04
CA TRP A 105 -2.30 -5.76 1.22
C TRP A 105 -1.12 -5.01 1.82
N ALA A 106 -0.11 -4.72 0.99
CA ALA A 106 1.05 -3.92 1.35
C ALA A 106 1.58 -3.16 0.15
N TYR A 107 1.58 -1.82 0.19
CA TYR A 107 1.93 -1.00 -0.98
C TYR A 107 3.31 -1.37 -1.56
N PRO A 108 3.40 -1.67 -2.87
CA PRO A 108 2.39 -1.50 -3.92
C PRO A 108 1.61 -2.78 -4.31
N LEU A 109 1.60 -3.80 -3.47
CA LEU A 109 1.07 -5.13 -3.75
C LEU A 109 -0.25 -5.42 -3.03
N SER A 110 -1.16 -6.08 -3.73
CA SER A 110 -2.38 -6.69 -3.22
C SER A 110 -2.40 -8.19 -3.48
N LEU A 111 -2.91 -8.99 -2.54
CA LEU A 111 -3.27 -10.39 -2.79
C LEU A 111 -4.63 -10.52 -3.47
N ASP A 112 -5.52 -9.54 -3.29
CA ASP A 112 -6.79 -9.47 -4.00
C ASP A 112 -6.57 -9.12 -5.47
N ASN A 113 -7.39 -9.70 -6.35
CA ASN A 113 -7.41 -9.33 -7.75
C ASN A 113 -7.98 -7.92 -7.93
N THR A 114 -7.11 -6.96 -8.22
CA THR A 114 -7.48 -5.56 -8.49
C THR A 114 -7.67 -5.27 -9.98
N ASP A 115 -7.60 -6.28 -10.85
CA ASP A 115 -7.52 -6.18 -12.32
C ASP A 115 -6.28 -5.46 -12.86
N PHE A 116 -5.39 -5.00 -11.96
CA PHE A 116 -4.12 -4.35 -12.30
C PHE A 116 -2.95 -5.29 -12.04
N LEU A 117 -2.68 -6.21 -12.97
CA LEU A 117 -1.54 -7.11 -12.87
C LEU A 117 -0.22 -6.38 -13.21
N MET A 118 0.77 -6.50 -12.34
CA MET A 118 2.12 -5.97 -12.50
C MET A 118 3.14 -7.09 -12.57
N THR A 119 4.25 -6.83 -13.27
CA THR A 119 5.41 -7.71 -13.32
C THR A 119 6.62 -6.96 -12.78
N SER A 120 7.29 -7.54 -11.78
CA SER A 120 8.54 -7.00 -11.25
C SER A 120 9.68 -7.15 -12.27
N SER A 121 10.79 -6.43 -12.05
CA SER A 121 12.01 -6.62 -12.86
C SER A 121 12.60 -8.02 -12.74
N SER A 122 12.24 -8.78 -11.71
CA SER A 122 12.65 -10.17 -11.51
C SER A 122 11.73 -11.18 -12.21
N GLY A 123 10.64 -10.73 -12.83
CA GLY A 123 9.68 -11.58 -13.54
C GLY A 123 8.50 -12.06 -12.69
N ASP A 124 8.51 -11.83 -11.38
CA ASP A 124 7.36 -12.16 -10.51
C ASP A 124 6.15 -11.29 -10.83
N THR A 125 4.96 -11.90 -10.86
CA THR A 125 3.69 -11.22 -11.10
C THR A 125 2.87 -11.04 -9.83
N PHE A 126 2.25 -9.88 -9.66
CA PHE A 126 1.42 -9.52 -8.50
C PHE A 126 0.37 -8.46 -8.87
N PHE A 127 -0.70 -8.34 -8.07
CA PHE A 127 -1.72 -7.29 -8.29
C PHE A 127 -1.32 -5.98 -7.63
N ALA A 128 -1.59 -4.86 -8.30
CA ALA A 128 -1.29 -3.53 -7.78
C ALA A 128 -2.31 -3.12 -6.69
N ALA A 129 -1.79 -2.53 -5.62
CA ALA A 129 -2.50 -1.96 -4.48
C ALA A 129 -3.16 -0.61 -4.76
#